data_AF-A0A8J9X7P1-F1
#
_entry.id   AF-A0A8J9X7P1-F1
#
_cell.length_a   1.000
_cell.length_b   1.000
_cell.length_c   1.000
_cell.angle_alpha   90.00
_cell.angle_beta   90.00
_cell.angle_gamma   90.00
#
_symmetry.space_group_name_H-M   'P 1'
#
loop_
_entity.id
_entity.type
_entity.pdbx_description
1 polymer ?
#
loop_
_entity_poly.entity_id
_entity_poly.type
_entity_poly.pdbx_seq_one_letter_code
_entity_poly.pdbx_strand_id
1 'polypeptide(L)'
;FLDDFDDITASEKGFLKLWNDFIKRQPHTPQKDIPKLTIEFVTQNYEIICKEGYHEEMLKHVTNLWDEGHINGDDLFATIVAYNNLVPFNSP
;
A
#
# COMPACT_ATOMS: atom_id res chain seq x y z
N PHE A 1 14.20 13.55 1.50
CA PHE A 1 14.55 12.21 2.02
C PHE A 1 14.31 11.14 0.97
N LEU A 2 13.12 10.96 0.40
CA LEU A 2 12.95 9.99 -0.72
C LEU A 2 13.54 10.48 -2.06
N ASP A 3 13.75 11.79 -2.23
CA ASP A 3 14.26 12.36 -3.48
C ASP A 3 15.75 12.06 -3.70
N ASP A 4 16.48 11.65 -2.66
CA ASP A 4 17.94 11.47 -2.65
C ASP A 4 18.39 10.04 -3.02
N PHE A 5 17.45 9.13 -3.33
CA PHE A 5 17.76 7.75 -3.71
C PHE A 5 17.71 7.58 -5.23
N ASP A 6 18.87 7.44 -5.87
CA ASP A 6 18.97 7.27 -7.32
C ASP A 6 18.52 5.89 -7.82
N ASP A 7 18.46 4.90 -6.92
CA ASP A 7 18.11 3.51 -7.24
C ASP A 7 16.59 3.23 -7.22
N ILE A 8 15.77 4.21 -6.81
CA ILE A 8 14.31 4.05 -6.69
C ILE A 8 13.64 4.72 -7.87
N THR A 9 12.78 3.97 -8.57
CA THR A 9 12.01 4.50 -9.70
C THR A 9 11.07 5.62 -9.26
N ALA A 10 10.66 6.48 -10.19
CA ALA A 10 9.69 7.54 -9.90
C ALA A 10 8.34 6.99 -9.37
N SER A 11 7.94 5.81 -9.87
CA SER A 11 6.73 5.09 -9.45
C SER A 11 6.83 4.66 -7.98
N GLU A 12 7.91 3.95 -7.62
CA GLU A 12 8.18 3.52 -6.25
C GLU A 12 8.26 4.72 -5.30
N LYS A 13 8.95 5.80 -5.68
CA LYS A 13 9.01 7.03 -4.87
C LYS A 13 7.62 7.62 -4.64
N GLY A 14 6.79 7.68 -5.69
CA GLY A 14 5.43 8.20 -5.62
C GLY A 14 4.55 7.40 -4.67
N PHE A 15 4.59 6.07 -4.81
CA PHE A 15 3.87 5.16 -3.92
C PHE A 15 4.35 5.26 -2.46
N LEU A 16 5.67 5.26 -2.21
CA LEU A 16 6.21 5.35 -0.85
C LEU A 16 5.88 6.70 -0.19
N LYS A 17 5.80 7.79 -0.95
CA LYS A 17 5.31 9.08 -0.44
C LYS A 17 3.85 8.96 0.00
N LEU A 18 2.99 8.37 -0.83
CA LEU A 18 1.57 8.14 -0.52
C LEU A 18 1.39 7.29 0.75
N TRP A 19 2.14 6.20 0.89
CA TRP A 19 2.14 5.36 2.10
C TRP A 19 2.61 6.13 3.34
N ASN A 20 3.75 6.82 3.25
CA ASN A 20 4.30 7.57 4.38
C ASN A 20 3.34 8.67 4.85
N ASP A 21 2.68 9.36 3.92
CA ASP A 21 1.72 10.40 4.26
C ASP A 21 0.42 9.84 4.84
N PHE A 22 0.02 8.62 4.46
CA PHE A 22 -1.04 7.88 5.14
C PHE A 22 -0.65 7.51 6.59
N ILE A 23 0.53 6.91 6.80
CA ILE A 23 0.97 6.47 8.14
C ILE A 23 1.16 7.65 9.09
N LYS A 24 1.73 8.77 8.63
CA LYS A 24 1.91 9.98 9.47
C LYS A 24 0.60 10.56 10.00
N ARG A 25 -0.54 10.30 9.34
CA ARG A 25 -1.87 10.75 9.77
C ARG A 25 -2.46 9.86 10.87
N GLN A 26 -1.87 8.70 11.14
CA GLN A 26 -2.40 7.76 12.14
C GLN A 26 -1.92 8.12 13.55
N PRO A 27 -2.82 8.15 14.54
CA PRO A 27 -2.47 8.49 15.92
C PRO A 27 -1.76 7.31 16.60
N HIS A 28 -0.43 7.31 16.56
CA HIS A 28 0.45 6.24 17.07
C HIS A 28 0.14 4.89 16.40
N THR A 29 1.13 4.31 15.70
CA THR A 29 0.95 3.05 14.98
C THR A 29 1.67 1.91 15.69
N PRO A 30 1.03 1.23 16.66
CA PRO A 30 1.48 -0.06 17.13
C PRO A 30 1.65 -1.04 15.96
N GLN A 31 2.67 -1.89 16.03
CA GLN A 31 2.92 -2.88 14.99
C GLN A 31 1.75 -3.85 14.76
N LYS A 32 0.98 -4.15 15.82
CA LYS A 32 -0.23 -4.98 15.74
C LYS A 32 -1.33 -4.38 14.85
N ASP A 33 -1.28 -3.07 14.56
CA ASP A 33 -2.29 -2.38 13.77
C ASP A 33 -1.92 -2.32 12.28
N ILE A 34 -0.70 -2.74 11.90
CA ILE A 34 -0.23 -2.75 10.51
C ILE A 34 -1.20 -3.51 9.58
N PRO A 35 -1.67 -4.74 9.89
CA PRO A 35 -2.64 -5.44 9.02
C PRO A 35 -3.88 -4.60 8.70
N LYS A 36 -4.48 -4.00 9.72
CA LYS A 36 -5.66 -3.15 9.58
C LYS A 36 -5.35 -1.90 8.76
N LEU A 37 -4.21 -1.25 9.02
CA LEU A 37 -3.78 -0.05 8.32
C LEU A 37 -3.47 -0.31 6.84
N THR A 38 -2.96 -1.48 6.48
CA THR A 38 -2.73 -1.84 5.08
C THR A 38 -4.05 -1.93 4.30
N ILE A 39 -5.09 -2.52 4.90
CA ILE A 39 -6.43 -2.57 4.30
C ILE A 39 -7.05 -1.16 4.20
N GLU A 40 -6.93 -0.35 5.26
CA GLU A 40 -7.42 1.03 5.24
C GLU A 40 -6.69 1.88 4.19
N PHE A 41 -5.39 1.70 4.04
CA PHE A 41 -4.57 2.40 3.06
C PHE A 41 -5.05 2.14 1.63
N VAL A 42 -5.20 0.86 1.25
CA VAL A 42 -5.64 0.50 -0.11
C VAL A 42 -7.06 0.96 -0.39
N THR A 43 -7.91 0.99 0.65
CA THR A 43 -9.30 1.46 0.52
C THR A 43 -9.37 2.97 0.36
N GLN A 44 -8.68 3.73 1.20
CA GLN A 44 -8.75 5.20 1.20
C GLN A 44 -8.00 5.85 0.03
N ASN A 45 -6.98 5.19 -0.51
CA ASN A 45 -6.15 5.74 -1.58
C ASN A 45 -6.36 5.02 -2.92
N TYR A 46 -7.39 4.18 -3.03
CA TYR A 46 -7.71 3.39 -4.23
C TYR A 46 -7.68 4.23 -5.51
N GLU A 47 -8.39 5.36 -5.53
CA GLU A 47 -8.46 6.23 -6.71
C GLU A 47 -7.09 6.75 -7.15
N ILE A 48 -6.23 7.10 -6.18
CA ILE A 48 -4.88 7.59 -6.45
C ILE A 48 -4.01 6.44 -6.96
N ILE A 49 -4.10 5.26 -6.35
CA ILE A 49 -3.36 4.06 -6.76
C ILE A 49 -3.71 3.71 -8.22
N CYS A 50 -4.98 3.77 -8.60
CA CYS A 50 -5.40 3.49 -9.97
C CYS A 50 -4.98 4.59 -10.95
N LYS A 51 -5.20 5.85 -10.60
CA LYS A 51 -4.90 6.99 -11.48
C LYS A 51 -3.40 7.11 -11.80
N GLU A 52 -2.55 6.89 -10.80
CA GLU A 52 -1.10 7.04 -10.91
C GLU A 52 -0.40 5.72 -11.31
N GLY A 53 -1.15 4.62 -11.45
CA GLY A 53 -0.61 3.33 -11.88
C GLY A 53 0.21 2.58 -10.82
N TYR A 54 -0.01 2.83 -9.52
CA TYR A 54 0.77 2.24 -8.42
C TYR A 54 0.35 0.80 -8.03
N HIS A 55 -0.35 0.08 -8.91
CA HIS A 55 -0.84 -1.27 -8.60
C HIS A 55 0.30 -2.23 -8.24
N GLU A 56 1.34 -2.28 -9.07
CA GLU A 56 2.50 -3.14 -8.83
C GLU A 56 3.27 -2.74 -7.56
N GLU A 57 3.43 -1.43 -7.31
CA GLU A 57 4.12 -0.95 -6.10
C GLU A 57 3.34 -1.25 -4.83
N MET A 58 2.01 -1.19 -4.89
CA MET A 58 1.13 -1.64 -3.82
C MET A 58 1.35 -3.12 -3.53
N LEU A 59 1.31 -3.98 -4.55
CA LEU A 59 1.53 -5.42 -4.36
C LEU A 59 2.92 -5.73 -3.81
N LYS A 60 3.97 -5.10 -4.34
CA LYS A 60 5.34 -5.24 -3.81
C LYS A 60 5.40 -4.84 -2.35
N HIS A 61 4.81 -3.70 -1.98
CA HIS A 61 4.84 -3.21 -0.60
C HIS A 61 4.14 -4.15 0.37
N VAL A 62 2.94 -4.63 0.04
CA VAL A 62 2.20 -5.56 0.90
C VAL A 62 2.92 -6.90 1.01
N THR A 63 3.57 -7.36 -0.07
CA THR A 63 4.41 -8.56 -0.04
C THR A 63 5.65 -8.38 0.84
N ASN A 64 6.31 -7.22 0.79
CA ASN A 64 7.44 -6.91 1.66
C ASN A 64 7.02 -6.91 3.14
N LEU A 65 5.84 -6.35 3.47
CA LEU A 65 5.31 -6.41 4.84
C LEU A 65 5.08 -7.85 5.32
N TRP A 66 4.71 -8.77 4.41
CA TRP A 66 4.58 -10.18 4.71
C TRP A 66 5.94 -10.86 4.91
N ASP A 67 6.90 -10.62 4.00
CA ASP A 67 8.26 -11.16 4.08
C ASP A 67 9.00 -10.72 5.36
N GLU A 68 8.77 -9.48 5.80
CA GLU A 68 9.33 -8.89 7.02
C GLU A 68 8.57 -9.34 8.30
N GLY A 69 7.46 -10.07 8.15
CA GLY A 69 6.65 -10.56 9.27
C GLY A 69 5.80 -9.49 9.97
N HIS A 70 5.56 -8.35 9.32
CA HIS A 70 4.64 -7.32 9.81
C HIS A 70 3.17 -7.73 9.66
N ILE A 71 2.87 -8.57 8.67
CA ILE A 71 1.54 -9.15 8.42
C ILE A 71 1.67 -10.65 8.13
N ASN A 72 0.60 -11.41 8.33
CA ASN A 72 0.57 -12.83 7.96
C ASN A 72 -0.06 -13.05 6.57
N GLY A 73 -0.13 -14.31 6.12
CA GLY A 73 -0.70 -14.64 4.81
C GLY A 73 -2.20 -14.31 4.67
N ASP A 74 -2.97 -14.41 5.75
CA ASP A 74 -4.40 -14.08 5.75
C ASP A 74 -4.60 -12.56 5.61
N ASP A 75 -3.73 -11.76 6.25
CA ASP A 75 -3.73 -10.30 6.16
C ASP A 75 -3.36 -9.81 4.74
N LEU A 76 -2.35 -10.45 4.13
CA LEU A 76 -1.96 -10.22 2.74
C LEU A 76 -3.14 -10.51 1.81
N PHE A 77 -3.76 -11.68 1.95
CA PHE A 77 -4.91 -12.08 1.15
C PHE A 77 -6.09 -11.11 1.34
N ALA A 78 -6.42 -10.75 2.58
CA ALA A 78 -7.48 -9.81 2.90
C ALA A 78 -7.25 -8.42 2.28
N THR A 79 -6.00 -7.95 2.26
CA THR A 79 -5.62 -6.69 1.62
C THR A 79 -5.84 -6.73 0.11
N ILE A 80 -5.40 -7.81 -0.55
CA ILE A 80 -5.58 -7.99 -2.00
C ILE A 80 -7.07 -8.07 -2.35
N VAL A 81 -7.86 -8.82 -1.57
CA VAL A 81 -9.32 -8.91 -1.75
C VAL A 81 -9.99 -7.55 -1.57
N ALA A 82 -9.61 -6.81 -0.53
CA ALA A 82 -10.15 -5.46 -0.29
C ALA A 82 -9.86 -4.53 -1.47
N TYR A 83 -8.63 -4.54 -1.99
CA TYR A 83 -8.27 -3.77 -3.18
C TYR A 83 -9.05 -4.21 -4.43
N ASN A 84 -9.11 -5.51 -4.70
CA ASN A 84 -9.78 -6.05 -5.90
C ASN A 84 -11.30 -5.82 -5.87
N ASN A 85 -11.93 -5.82 -4.70
CA ASN A 85 -13.36 -5.51 -4.57
C ASN A 85 -13.69 -4.05 -4.89
N LEU A 86 -12.69 -3.16 -4.86
CA LEU A 86 -12.84 -1.76 -5.26
C LEU A 86 -12.64 -1.55 -6.75
N VAL A 87 -12.01 -2.51 -7.44
CA VAL A 87 -11.85 -2.50 -8.90
C VAL A 87 -13.24 -2.63 -9.53
N PRO A 88 -13.78 -1.57 -10.17
CA PRO A 88 -15.04 -1.71 -10.88
C PRO A 88 -14.85 -2.74 -11.98
N PHE A 89 -15.89 -3.53 -12.24
CA PHE A 89 -15.95 -4.57 -13.29
C PHE A 89 -15.69 -4.07 -14.73
N ASN A 90 -15.28 -2.81 -14.90
CA ASN A 90 -14.92 -2.18 -16.15
C ASN A 90 -13.57 -1.48 -15.98
N SER A 91 -12.49 -2.19 -16.29
CA SER A 91 -11.33 -1.59 -16.91
C SER A 91 -10.92 -2.53 -18.06
N PRO A 92 -10.59 -1.96 -19.23
CA PRO A 92 -10.78 -2.56 -20.56
C PRO A 92 -10.11 -3.91 -20.81
#